data_AF-A0A9D4DSP8-F1
#
_entry.id   AF-A0A9D4DSP8-F1
#
_cell.length_a   1.000
_cell.length_b   1.000
_cell.length_c   1.000
_cell.angle_alpha   90.00
_cell.angle_beta   90.00
_cell.angle_gamma   90.00
#
_symmetry.space_group_name_H-M   'P 1'
#
loop_
_entity.id
_entity.type
_entity.pdbx_description
1 polymer ?
#
loop_
_entity_poly.entity_id
_entity_poly.type
_entity_poly.pdbx_seq_one_letter_code
_entity_poly.pdbx_strand_id
1 'polypeptide(L)'
;MSDCKDIIRKPETLNWFKAAMGMNITRHCLLDIVKDATQELYDTIRKEINRKYGILEHVVCSQCHTPNVLPCDTDNKCCHYKYGSCAFHDIHKSQHCRAYLCNEMCKEIVYHHRSRNRSKPKSFQGPTWENTDASKWCADPWNIAKCYLSKDGYKDVNKADDADFNGIVNVLINCEFFQMYFKDDLTQKENVCTKARDVGREVRHAPAMSMISQDSDRAIDTLVALLQSLTHVNHQVTAKTAVDKLKQLKSGTLAITNEDVAATFELLKQNLITTIKEALEKEKDKLVNEMVDAFTEKLSKVLETIQRKGDDVLEKVDGKRDDALDTLDGKNMMCLKR
;
A
#
# COMPACT_ATOMS: atom_id res chain seq x y z
N MET A 1 6.85 -13.61 35.55
CA MET A 1 6.40 -14.09 34.23
C MET A 1 6.12 -15.57 34.39
N SER A 2 4.89 -16.01 34.14
CA SER A 2 4.57 -17.43 33.99
C SER A 2 5.53 -18.05 32.95
N ASP A 3 6.06 -19.24 33.20
CA ASP A 3 7.01 -19.90 32.32
C ASP A 3 6.32 -20.12 30.95
N CYS A 4 6.80 -19.46 29.89
CA CYS A 4 6.15 -19.48 28.57
C CYS A 4 5.97 -20.92 28.03
N LYS A 5 6.71 -21.89 28.57
CA LYS A 5 6.53 -23.33 28.36
C LYS A 5 5.13 -23.83 28.66
N ASP A 6 4.41 -23.20 29.59
CA ASP A 6 3.06 -23.62 29.98
C ASP A 6 2.02 -23.36 28.89
N ILE A 7 2.26 -22.37 28.03
CA ILE A 7 1.40 -22.03 26.88
C ILE A 7 1.52 -23.09 25.78
N ILE A 8 2.68 -23.76 25.67
CA ILE A 8 3.00 -24.71 24.60
C ILE A 8 2.61 -26.17 24.98
N ARG A 9 2.01 -26.38 26.17
CA ARG A 9 1.63 -27.73 26.64
C ARG A 9 0.56 -28.41 25.77
N LYS A 10 -0.27 -27.64 25.07
CA LYS A 10 -1.28 -28.19 24.16
C LYS A 10 -0.63 -28.53 22.81
N PRO A 11 -0.76 -29.77 22.30
CA PRO A 11 -0.18 -30.15 21.01
C PRO A 11 -0.55 -29.20 19.87
N GLU A 12 -1.80 -28.71 19.86
CA GLU A 12 -2.30 -27.84 18.82
C GLU A 12 -1.67 -26.45 18.87
N THR A 13 -1.39 -25.94 20.07
CA THR A 13 -0.68 -24.66 20.27
C THR A 13 0.79 -24.79 19.89
N LEU A 14 1.42 -25.93 20.19
CA LEU A 14 2.79 -26.20 19.74
C LEU A 14 2.88 -26.26 18.20
N ASN A 15 1.93 -26.92 17.54
CA ASN A 15 1.87 -26.98 16.07
C ASN A 15 1.72 -25.59 15.46
N TRP A 16 0.78 -24.79 15.98
CA TRP A 16 0.64 -23.41 15.53
C TRP A 16 1.93 -22.61 15.74
N PHE A 17 2.58 -22.77 16.91
CA PHE A 17 3.82 -22.08 17.23
C PHE A 17 4.95 -22.47 16.26
N LYS A 18 5.08 -23.76 15.92
CA LYS A 18 6.03 -24.22 14.90
C LYS A 18 5.78 -23.52 13.54
N ALA A 19 4.53 -23.43 13.11
CA ALA A 19 4.21 -22.74 11.86
C ALA A 19 4.56 -21.23 11.92
N ALA A 20 4.23 -20.56 13.03
CA ALA A 20 4.56 -19.14 13.26
C ALA A 20 6.07 -18.88 13.30
N MET A 21 6.82 -19.71 14.02
CA MET A 21 8.28 -19.65 14.05
C MET A 21 8.89 -19.92 12.66
N GLY A 22 8.32 -20.88 11.92
CA GLY A 22 8.72 -21.16 10.54
C GLY A 22 8.51 -19.95 9.62
N MET A 23 7.37 -19.26 9.74
CA MET A 23 7.14 -18.00 9.01
C MET A 23 8.18 -16.95 9.37
N ASN A 24 8.55 -16.82 10.65
CA ASN A 24 9.54 -15.84 11.07
C ASN A 24 10.94 -16.14 10.52
N ILE A 25 11.37 -17.40 10.58
CA ILE A 25 12.64 -17.87 9.97
C ILE A 25 12.65 -17.53 8.47
N THR A 26 11.55 -17.81 7.79
CA THR A 26 11.41 -17.56 6.35
C THR A 26 11.42 -16.07 6.05
N ARG A 27 10.68 -15.26 6.82
CA ARG A 27 10.64 -13.80 6.70
C ARG A 27 12.04 -13.21 6.79
N HIS A 28 12.82 -13.58 7.79
CA HIS A 28 14.18 -13.06 7.95
C HIS A 28 15.07 -13.40 6.76
N CYS A 29 14.99 -14.62 6.24
CA CYS A 29 15.73 -15.00 5.03
C CYS A 29 15.31 -14.18 3.80
N LEU A 30 14.00 -13.96 3.63
CA LEU A 30 13.48 -13.18 2.50
C LEU A 30 13.75 -11.68 2.63
N LEU A 31 13.87 -11.17 3.85
CA LEU A 31 14.10 -9.75 4.11
C LEU A 31 15.43 -9.28 3.52
N ASP A 32 16.49 -10.06 3.70
CA ASP A 32 17.81 -9.75 3.12
C ASP A 32 17.75 -9.72 1.59
N ILE A 33 17.07 -10.71 1.00
CA ILE A 33 16.85 -10.78 -0.45
C ILE A 33 16.05 -9.57 -0.93
N VAL A 34 14.99 -9.20 -0.22
CA VAL A 34 14.14 -8.08 -0.61
C VAL A 34 14.90 -6.77 -0.51
N LYS A 35 15.75 -6.56 0.51
CA LYS A 35 16.57 -5.35 0.62
C LYS A 35 17.52 -5.21 -0.57
N ASP A 36 18.25 -6.27 -0.90
CA ASP A 36 19.20 -6.27 -2.02
C ASP A 36 18.46 -6.09 -3.37
N ALA A 37 17.41 -6.86 -3.60
CA ALA A 37 16.60 -6.78 -4.82
C ALA A 37 15.90 -5.42 -4.97
N THR A 38 15.48 -4.79 -3.87
CA THR A 38 14.89 -3.44 -3.89
C THR A 38 15.92 -2.41 -4.32
N GLN A 39 17.15 -2.50 -3.81
CA GLN A 39 18.24 -1.63 -4.21
C GLN A 39 18.58 -1.82 -5.69
N GLU A 40 18.71 -3.06 -6.16
CA GLU A 40 18.98 -3.37 -7.56
C GLU A 40 17.86 -2.90 -8.51
N LEU A 41 16.59 -3.04 -8.11
CA LEU A 41 15.45 -2.49 -8.84
C LEU A 41 15.57 -0.98 -8.96
N TYR A 42 15.81 -0.28 -7.85
CA TYR A 42 15.98 1.17 -7.83
C TYR A 42 17.12 1.61 -8.76
N ASP A 43 18.28 0.95 -8.69
CA ASP A 43 19.42 1.26 -9.55
C ASP A 43 19.13 0.97 -11.03
N THR A 44 18.39 -0.11 -11.32
CA THR A 44 17.93 -0.45 -12.68
C THR A 44 17.01 0.63 -13.25
N ILE A 45 15.99 1.02 -12.49
CA ILE A 45 15.05 2.09 -12.88
C ILE A 45 15.81 3.39 -13.14
N ARG A 46 16.72 3.77 -12.23
CA ARG A 46 17.52 4.99 -12.39
C ARG A 46 18.40 4.94 -13.61
N LYS A 47 19.10 3.84 -13.84
CA LYS A 47 19.96 3.66 -15.00
C LYS A 47 19.17 3.78 -16.31
N GLU A 48 17.96 3.22 -16.37
CA GLU A 48 17.11 3.32 -17.55
C GLU A 48 16.65 4.76 -17.80
N ILE A 49 16.22 5.47 -16.75
CA ILE A 49 15.84 6.87 -16.86
C ILE A 49 17.05 7.73 -17.27
N ASN A 50 18.20 7.55 -16.63
CA ASN A 50 19.43 8.29 -16.95
C ASN A 50 19.84 8.07 -18.41
N ARG A 51 19.78 6.82 -18.88
CA ARG A 51 20.06 6.45 -20.27
C ARG A 51 19.11 7.14 -21.25
N LYS A 52 17.81 7.16 -20.94
CA LYS A 52 16.76 7.72 -21.80
C LYS A 52 16.83 9.24 -21.92
N TYR A 53 17.27 9.92 -20.87
CA TYR A 53 17.26 11.39 -20.79
C TYR A 53 18.66 12.03 -20.78
N GLY A 54 19.73 11.24 -20.86
CA GLY A 54 21.10 11.74 -20.83
C GLY A 54 21.49 12.39 -19.49
N ILE A 55 20.89 11.94 -18.37
CA ILE A 55 21.23 12.44 -17.04
C ILE A 55 22.55 11.83 -16.61
N LEU A 56 23.55 12.66 -16.34
CA LEU A 56 24.85 12.21 -15.84
C LEU A 56 24.71 11.79 -14.36
N GLU A 57 25.24 10.62 -14.00
CA GLU A 57 25.16 9.96 -12.67
C GLU A 57 25.81 10.73 -11.49
N HIS A 58 26.28 11.96 -11.74
CA HIS A 58 26.96 12.81 -10.76
C HIS A 58 26.34 14.21 -10.63
N VAL A 59 25.21 14.49 -11.29
CA VAL A 59 24.57 15.81 -11.24
C VAL A 59 23.68 15.89 -10.01
N VAL A 60 24.19 16.48 -8.93
CA VAL A 60 23.40 16.85 -7.75
C VAL A 60 22.65 18.16 -7.97
N CYS A 61 21.39 18.23 -7.56
CA CYS A 61 20.68 19.50 -7.52
C CYS A 61 21.41 20.45 -6.58
N SER A 62 21.79 21.62 -7.07
CA SER A 62 22.53 22.64 -6.31
C SER A 62 21.77 23.18 -5.10
N GLN A 63 20.44 22.99 -5.02
CA GLN A 63 19.62 23.50 -3.93
C GLN A 63 19.33 22.46 -2.85
N CYS A 64 18.83 21.29 -3.24
CA CYS A 64 18.45 20.24 -2.27
C CYS A 64 19.50 19.13 -2.15
N HIS A 65 20.63 19.23 -2.86
CA HIS A 65 21.73 18.26 -2.88
C HIS A 65 21.30 16.83 -3.26
N THR A 66 20.09 16.68 -3.83
CA THR A 66 19.60 15.39 -4.29
C THR A 66 20.40 14.96 -5.52
N PRO A 67 21.02 13.77 -5.53
CA PRO A 67 21.79 13.30 -6.67
C PRO A 67 20.90 12.90 -7.86
N ASN A 68 21.41 13.19 -9.06
CA ASN A 68 20.88 12.81 -10.38
C ASN A 68 19.48 13.33 -10.65
N VAL A 69 19.29 14.61 -10.35
CA VAL A 69 18.16 15.38 -10.87
C VAL A 69 18.59 15.96 -12.21
N LEU A 70 17.68 16.01 -13.19
CA LEU A 70 17.96 16.72 -14.45
C LEU A 70 18.54 18.10 -14.14
N PRO A 71 19.58 18.55 -14.87
CA PRO A 71 20.13 19.88 -14.67
C PRO A 71 18.97 20.87 -14.76
N CYS A 72 18.73 21.60 -13.67
CA CYS A 72 17.78 22.69 -13.67
C CYS A 72 18.28 23.67 -14.72
N ASP A 73 17.48 23.92 -15.77
CA ASP A 73 17.81 24.94 -16.77
C ASP A 73 18.24 26.23 -16.06
N THR A 74 19.18 26.94 -16.68
CA THR A 74 19.93 28.11 -16.17
C THR A 74 19.07 29.29 -15.68
N ASP A 75 17.74 29.18 -15.76
CA ASP A 75 16.75 30.12 -15.23
C ASP A 75 16.45 29.95 -13.73
N ASN A 76 17.32 29.26 -12.99
CA ASN A 76 17.47 29.43 -11.53
C ASN A 76 16.16 29.25 -10.70
N LYS A 77 15.28 28.35 -11.13
CA LYS A 77 14.01 28.04 -10.45
C LYS A 77 13.86 26.53 -10.22
N CYS A 78 14.72 25.95 -9.40
CA CYS A 78 14.45 24.69 -8.71
C CYS A 78 14.27 25.04 -7.23
N CYS A 79 13.27 24.45 -6.58
CA CYS A 79 12.98 24.60 -5.14
C CYS A 79 12.51 25.99 -4.65
N HIS A 80 11.49 26.58 -5.29
CA HIS A 80 10.65 27.54 -4.57
C HIS A 80 9.53 26.81 -3.82
N TYR A 81 9.73 26.67 -2.50
CA TYR A 81 8.68 26.34 -1.54
C TYR A 81 7.85 27.60 -1.29
N LYS A 82 6.87 27.86 -2.16
CA LYS A 82 5.77 28.79 -1.93
C LYS A 82 4.68 28.40 -2.92
N TYR A 83 3.49 28.07 -2.42
CA TYR A 83 2.40 27.35 -3.08
C TYR A 83 2.62 25.83 -3.11
N GLY A 84 2.28 25.20 -1.98
CA GLY A 84 2.36 23.76 -1.81
C GLY A 84 1.44 23.02 -2.79
N SER A 85 2.06 22.27 -3.70
CA SER A 85 1.47 21.08 -4.33
C SER A 85 2.56 20.27 -5.05
N CYS A 86 3.07 19.25 -4.35
CA CYS A 86 3.18 17.90 -4.89
C CYS A 86 2.35 17.00 -3.95
N ALA A 87 1.04 17.21 -4.00
CA ALA A 87 0.04 16.24 -3.57
C ALA A 87 -0.39 15.56 -4.87
N PHE A 88 -0.04 14.28 -5.10
CA PHE A 88 -0.15 13.76 -6.47
C PHE A 88 -1.60 13.69 -6.96
N HIS A 89 -2.60 13.73 -6.07
CA HIS A 89 -4.00 13.87 -6.46
C HIS A 89 -4.76 14.77 -5.50
N ASP A 90 -4.68 16.08 -5.72
CA ASP A 90 -5.90 16.86 -5.57
C ASP A 90 -5.92 17.93 -6.64
N ILE A 91 -6.96 17.90 -7.49
CA ILE A 91 -7.47 19.06 -8.22
C ILE A 91 -6.64 19.48 -9.47
N HIS A 92 -7.16 19.09 -10.65
CA HIS A 92 -7.02 19.73 -11.97
C HIS A 92 -5.64 20.04 -12.60
N LYS A 93 -5.58 19.73 -13.91
CA LYS A 93 -4.91 20.48 -14.99
C LYS A 93 -3.65 21.28 -14.64
N SER A 94 -2.56 20.88 -15.29
CA SER A 94 -1.39 21.70 -15.63
C SER A 94 -0.61 22.29 -14.45
N GLN A 95 0.41 21.57 -13.98
CA GLN A 95 1.81 22.00 -14.09
C GLN A 95 2.74 20.91 -13.56
N HIS A 96 3.53 20.40 -14.49
CA HIS A 96 4.41 19.26 -14.36
C HIS A 96 5.50 19.51 -13.31
N CYS A 97 5.89 18.45 -12.58
CA CYS A 97 7.27 18.34 -12.10
C CYS A 97 8.17 18.62 -13.32
N ARG A 98 8.80 19.80 -13.37
CA ARG A 98 9.51 20.31 -14.56
C ARG A 98 10.60 19.36 -15.07
N ALA A 99 11.04 18.42 -14.23
CA ALA A 99 12.03 17.42 -14.58
C ALA A 99 11.47 16.09 -15.12
N TYR A 100 10.15 15.87 -15.26
CA TYR A 100 9.58 14.59 -15.77
C TYR A 100 9.94 13.30 -14.98
N LEU A 101 10.85 13.36 -14.00
CA LEU A 101 11.47 12.22 -13.34
C LEU A 101 10.46 11.35 -12.59
N CYS A 102 9.53 11.96 -11.84
CA CYS A 102 8.49 11.20 -11.15
C CYS A 102 7.55 10.48 -12.12
N ASN A 103 7.28 11.05 -13.29
CA ASN A 103 6.45 10.40 -14.31
C ASN A 103 7.18 9.21 -14.95
N GLU A 104 8.49 9.32 -15.16
CA GLU A 104 9.29 8.20 -15.68
C GLU A 104 9.49 7.11 -14.63
N MET A 105 9.72 7.47 -13.37
CA MET A 105 9.67 6.53 -12.24
C MET A 105 8.32 5.80 -12.18
N CYS A 106 7.20 6.51 -12.31
CA CYS A 106 5.87 5.87 -12.38
C CYS A 106 5.80 4.84 -13.51
N LYS A 107 6.28 5.20 -14.71
CA LYS A 107 6.26 4.31 -15.88
C LYS A 107 7.10 3.06 -15.65
N GLU A 108 8.29 3.20 -15.08
CA GLU A 108 9.17 2.07 -14.76
C GLU A 108 8.61 1.20 -13.62
N ILE A 109 7.99 1.81 -12.59
CA ILE A 109 7.30 1.06 -11.53
C ILE A 109 6.14 0.24 -12.11
N VAL A 110 5.34 0.84 -12.98
CA VAL A 110 4.26 0.14 -13.72
C VAL A 110 4.84 -0.91 -14.66
N TYR A 111 5.97 -0.64 -15.31
CA TYR A 111 6.67 -1.56 -16.20
C TYR A 111 6.99 -2.87 -15.48
N HIS A 112 7.54 -2.77 -14.27
CA HIS A 112 7.90 -3.91 -13.43
C HIS A 112 6.72 -4.47 -12.62
N HIS A 113 5.51 -3.91 -12.73
CA HIS A 113 4.34 -4.45 -12.05
C HIS A 113 3.72 -5.59 -12.85
N ARG A 114 3.46 -6.72 -12.18
CA ARG A 114 2.96 -7.95 -12.80
C ARG A 114 1.62 -7.77 -13.53
N SER A 115 0.79 -6.83 -13.08
CA SER A 115 -0.52 -6.57 -13.69
C SER A 115 -0.46 -5.88 -15.05
N ARG A 116 0.72 -5.51 -15.55
CA ARG A 116 0.89 -4.88 -16.86
C ARG A 116 0.35 -5.71 -18.04
N ASN A 117 0.27 -7.03 -17.88
CA ASN A 117 0.19 -7.96 -19.00
C ASN A 117 -1.06 -8.87 -19.06
N ARG A 118 -2.20 -8.53 -18.46
CA ARG A 118 -3.39 -9.39 -18.56
C ARG A 118 -4.68 -8.64 -18.89
N SER A 119 -5.25 -9.02 -20.02
CA SER A 119 -6.65 -8.89 -20.45
C SER A 119 -7.66 -9.56 -19.50
N LYS A 120 -7.55 -9.30 -18.18
CA LYS A 120 -8.31 -9.97 -17.10
C LYS A 120 -8.93 -8.95 -16.11
N PRO A 121 -9.96 -9.36 -15.35
CA PRO A 121 -11.04 -8.49 -14.89
C PRO A 121 -10.62 -7.47 -13.82
N LYS A 122 -11.47 -6.46 -13.64
CA LYS A 122 -11.37 -5.22 -12.84
C LYS A 122 -10.83 -5.33 -11.39
N SER A 123 -10.49 -6.50 -10.87
CA SER A 123 -10.07 -6.72 -9.47
C SER A 123 -8.55 -6.75 -9.24
N PHE A 124 -7.70 -6.76 -10.29
CA PHE A 124 -6.26 -6.69 -10.11
C PHE A 124 -5.78 -5.22 -10.09
N GLN A 125 -5.45 -4.72 -8.90
CA GLN A 125 -4.98 -3.36 -8.69
C GLN A 125 -3.56 -3.20 -9.24
N GLY A 126 -3.30 -2.08 -9.93
CA GLY A 126 -1.94 -1.67 -10.30
C GLY A 126 -1.09 -1.35 -9.08
N PRO A 127 0.05 -0.67 -9.27
CA PRO A 127 0.88 -0.27 -8.14
C PRO A 127 0.08 0.47 -7.06
N THR A 128 0.36 0.14 -5.79
CA THR A 128 -0.32 0.74 -4.65
C THR A 128 0.33 2.09 -4.30
N TRP A 129 -0.10 3.13 -4.99
CA TRP A 129 0.44 4.49 -4.78
C TRP A 129 0.19 5.04 -3.38
N GLU A 130 -0.88 4.60 -2.71
CA GLU A 130 -1.28 5.04 -1.37
C GLU A 130 -0.28 4.61 -0.28
N ASN A 131 0.51 3.57 -0.54
CA ASN A 131 1.53 3.10 0.40
C ASN A 131 2.81 3.94 0.32
N THR A 132 3.06 4.68 -0.74
CA THR A 132 4.39 5.25 -0.98
C THR A 132 4.39 6.78 -0.95
N ASP A 133 5.55 7.35 -0.66
CA ASP A 133 5.81 8.77 -0.80
C ASP A 133 6.69 9.00 -2.03
N ALA A 134 6.08 9.51 -3.11
CA ALA A 134 6.77 9.77 -4.37
C ALA A 134 7.92 10.77 -4.23
N SER A 135 7.89 11.66 -3.24
CA SER A 135 8.99 12.59 -2.98
C SER A 135 10.27 11.86 -2.54
N LYS A 136 10.15 10.62 -2.06
CA LYS A 136 11.25 9.78 -1.58
C LYS A 136 11.76 8.80 -2.62
N TRP A 137 11.09 8.60 -3.76
CA TRP A 137 11.50 7.61 -4.77
C TRP A 137 12.90 7.83 -5.34
N CYS A 138 13.41 9.07 -5.29
CA CYS A 138 14.76 9.37 -5.79
C CYS A 138 15.86 9.04 -4.77
N ALA A 139 15.53 8.79 -3.50
CA ALA A 139 16.51 8.63 -2.42
C ALA A 139 16.27 7.40 -1.54
N ASP A 140 15.09 6.79 -1.62
CA ASP A 140 14.69 5.66 -0.79
C ASP A 140 14.13 4.53 -1.66
N PRO A 141 14.95 3.49 -1.94
CA PRO A 141 14.53 2.30 -2.67
C PRO A 141 13.30 1.61 -2.05
N TRP A 142 13.19 1.62 -0.71
CA TRP A 142 12.05 0.98 -0.04
C TRP A 142 10.73 1.65 -0.39
N ASN A 143 10.72 2.98 -0.54
CA ASN A 143 9.52 3.68 -1.00
C ASN A 143 9.08 3.21 -2.41
N ILE A 144 10.00 2.81 -3.29
CA ILE A 144 9.63 2.17 -4.56
C ILE A 144 9.03 0.78 -4.31
N ALA A 145 9.64 -0.04 -3.45
CA ALA A 145 9.15 -1.39 -3.12
C ALA A 145 7.71 -1.38 -2.57
N LYS A 146 7.35 -0.34 -1.79
CA LYS A 146 6.00 -0.19 -1.22
C LYS A 146 4.89 -0.12 -2.26
N CYS A 147 5.20 0.26 -3.51
CA CYS A 147 4.28 0.23 -4.64
C CYS A 147 3.78 -1.19 -4.96
N TYR A 148 4.49 -2.22 -4.53
CA TYR A 148 4.17 -3.63 -4.77
C TYR A 148 3.54 -4.32 -3.55
N LEU A 149 3.33 -3.59 -2.45
CA LEU A 149 2.58 -4.08 -1.29
C LEU A 149 1.07 -4.06 -1.57
N SER A 150 0.30 -4.79 -0.75
CA SER A 150 -1.16 -4.74 -0.84
C SER A 150 -1.69 -3.37 -0.44
N LYS A 151 -2.90 -3.04 -0.93
CA LYS A 151 -3.53 -1.73 -0.72
C LYS A 151 -3.57 -1.30 0.74
N ASP A 152 -3.98 -2.21 1.61
CA ASP A 152 -4.21 -1.92 3.01
C ASP A 152 -3.03 -2.38 3.89
N GLY A 153 -2.72 -1.61 4.93
CA GLY A 153 -1.85 -2.03 6.03
C GLY A 153 -0.38 -1.62 5.97
N TYR A 154 0.08 -0.95 4.90
CA TYR A 154 1.51 -0.69 4.68
C TYR A 154 1.88 0.79 4.52
N LYS A 155 0.93 1.71 4.66
CA LYS A 155 1.17 3.14 4.55
C LYS A 155 2.24 3.62 5.53
N ASP A 156 2.19 3.16 6.78
CA ASP A 156 3.10 3.59 7.85
C ASP A 156 4.38 2.74 7.97
N VAL A 157 4.59 1.78 7.07
CA VAL A 157 5.77 0.91 7.06
C VAL A 157 6.94 1.68 6.45
N ASN A 158 7.89 2.09 7.28
CA ASN A 158 8.97 3.02 6.90
C ASN A 158 10.22 2.33 6.34
N LYS A 159 10.42 1.05 6.65
CA LYS A 159 11.55 0.25 6.15
C LYS A 159 11.11 -1.21 5.95
N ALA A 160 11.90 -1.95 5.18
CA ALA A 160 11.64 -3.37 4.90
C ALA A 160 11.50 -4.21 6.19
N ASP A 161 12.29 -3.90 7.23
CA ASP A 161 12.27 -4.58 8.51
C ASP A 161 10.95 -4.45 9.28
N ASP A 162 10.13 -3.45 8.95
CA ASP A 162 8.82 -3.24 9.57
C ASP A 162 7.70 -3.98 8.82
N ALA A 163 7.99 -4.50 7.62
CA ALA A 163 7.01 -5.26 6.84
C ALA A 163 6.83 -6.66 7.43
N ASP A 164 5.58 -7.10 7.56
CA ASP A 164 5.28 -8.46 7.98
C ASP A 164 5.63 -9.48 6.88
N PHE A 165 5.52 -10.78 7.21
CA PHE A 165 5.81 -11.86 6.24
C PHE A 165 4.99 -11.75 4.94
N ASN A 166 3.70 -11.40 5.03
CA ASN A 166 2.85 -11.28 3.86
C ASN A 166 3.20 -10.04 3.03
N GLY A 167 3.62 -8.95 3.68
CA GLY A 167 4.15 -7.76 3.02
C GLY A 167 5.37 -8.11 2.17
N ILE A 168 6.36 -8.77 2.77
CA ILE A 168 7.55 -9.25 2.07
C ILE A 168 7.18 -10.16 0.89
N VAL A 169 6.30 -11.13 1.09
CA VAL A 169 5.85 -12.03 0.02
C VAL A 169 5.05 -11.29 -1.07
N ASN A 170 4.25 -10.28 -0.73
CA ASN A 170 3.51 -9.48 -1.70
C ASN A 170 4.44 -8.69 -2.63
N VAL A 171 5.53 -8.12 -2.12
CA VAL A 171 6.56 -7.47 -2.96
C VAL A 171 7.08 -8.45 -3.99
N LEU A 172 7.40 -9.67 -3.57
CA LEU A 172 7.87 -10.75 -4.46
C LEU A 172 6.81 -11.08 -5.52
N ILE A 173 5.53 -11.22 -5.15
CA ILE A 173 4.44 -11.60 -6.06
C ILE A 173 4.14 -10.51 -7.11
N ASN A 174 4.08 -9.25 -6.69
CA ASN A 174 3.55 -8.16 -7.49
C ASN A 174 4.61 -7.48 -8.37
N CYS A 175 5.90 -7.62 -8.05
CA CYS A 175 7.00 -7.09 -8.85
C CYS A 175 7.64 -8.18 -9.73
N GLU A 176 7.59 -8.00 -11.04
CA GLU A 176 8.20 -8.90 -12.03
C GLU A 176 9.73 -8.92 -11.90
N PHE A 177 10.36 -7.83 -11.47
CA PHE A 177 11.81 -7.79 -11.24
C PHE A 177 12.24 -8.84 -10.21
N PHE A 178 11.53 -8.94 -9.07
CA PHE A 178 11.88 -9.88 -8.00
C PHE A 178 11.74 -11.35 -8.42
N GLN A 179 10.99 -11.63 -9.49
CA GLN A 179 10.85 -12.99 -10.01
C GLN A 179 12.18 -13.56 -10.53
N MET A 180 13.17 -12.74 -10.87
CA MET A 180 14.49 -13.21 -11.32
C MET A 180 15.26 -13.98 -10.23
N TYR A 181 14.88 -13.81 -8.96
CA TYR A 181 15.50 -14.46 -7.80
C TYR A 181 15.04 -15.91 -7.58
N PHE A 182 14.22 -16.46 -8.48
CA PHE A 182 13.65 -17.81 -8.39
C PHE A 182 14.00 -18.70 -9.59
N LYS A 183 14.13 -20.01 -9.36
CA LYS A 183 14.60 -21.04 -10.31
C LYS A 183 13.58 -21.40 -11.38
N ASP A 184 12.31 -21.44 -11.00
CA ASP A 184 11.29 -22.13 -11.78
C ASP A 184 10.72 -21.27 -12.92
N ASP A 185 9.75 -21.77 -13.69
CA ASP A 185 8.97 -20.92 -14.61
C ASP A 185 8.05 -19.96 -13.83
N LEU A 186 7.68 -18.81 -14.42
CA LEU A 186 6.82 -17.77 -13.84
C LEU A 186 5.53 -18.32 -13.19
N THR A 187 4.97 -19.37 -13.78
CA THR A 187 3.75 -20.05 -13.27
C THR A 187 4.00 -20.77 -11.95
N GLN A 188 5.14 -21.44 -11.82
CA GLN A 188 5.50 -22.17 -10.60
C GLN A 188 5.92 -21.20 -9.49
N LYS A 189 6.62 -20.11 -9.82
CA LYS A 189 6.96 -19.04 -8.88
C LYS A 189 5.71 -18.40 -8.25
N GLU A 190 4.71 -18.08 -9.09
CA GLU A 190 3.42 -17.55 -8.65
C GLU A 190 2.77 -18.47 -7.63
N ASN A 191 2.75 -19.77 -7.96
CA ASN A 191 2.12 -20.79 -7.13
C ASN A 191 2.79 -20.89 -5.76
N VAL A 192 4.12 -20.93 -5.72
CA VAL A 192 4.87 -21.09 -4.46
C VAL A 192 4.75 -19.84 -3.58
N CYS A 193 4.90 -18.64 -4.14
CA CYS A 193 4.73 -17.40 -3.37
C CYS A 193 3.29 -17.21 -2.88
N THR A 194 2.29 -17.53 -3.72
CA THR A 194 0.88 -17.42 -3.35
C THR A 194 0.54 -18.37 -2.21
N LYS A 195 0.94 -19.64 -2.31
CA LYS A 195 0.77 -20.63 -1.23
C LYS A 195 1.43 -20.19 0.07
N ALA A 196 2.64 -19.64 -0.01
CA ALA A 196 3.33 -19.13 1.17
C ALA A 196 2.58 -17.97 1.83
N ARG A 197 2.08 -17.00 1.04
CA ARG A 197 1.22 -15.92 1.54
C ARG A 197 -0.05 -16.46 2.21
N ASP A 198 -0.64 -17.51 1.63
CA ASP A 198 -1.86 -18.12 2.17
C ASP A 198 -1.58 -18.82 3.51
N VAL A 199 -0.45 -19.54 3.63
CA VAL A 199 0.07 -20.03 4.93
C VAL A 199 0.20 -18.87 5.93
N GLY A 200 0.74 -17.73 5.49
CA GLY A 200 0.87 -16.55 6.34
C GLY A 200 -0.46 -15.99 6.85
N ARG A 201 -1.53 -16.12 6.08
CA ARG A 201 -2.89 -15.78 6.51
C ARG A 201 -3.46 -16.85 7.45
N GLU A 202 -3.32 -18.12 7.11
CA GLU A 202 -3.80 -19.26 7.92
C GLU A 202 -3.24 -19.22 9.35
N VAL A 203 -1.92 -19.05 9.49
CA VAL A 203 -1.27 -18.99 10.80
C VAL A 203 -1.70 -17.75 11.59
N ARG A 204 -1.81 -16.58 10.95
CA ARG A 204 -2.21 -15.33 11.60
C ARG A 204 -3.65 -15.38 12.11
N HIS A 205 -4.54 -16.00 11.34
CA HIS A 205 -5.97 -16.07 11.64
C HIS A 205 -6.39 -17.40 12.29
N ALA A 206 -5.44 -18.21 12.73
CA ALA A 206 -5.71 -19.47 13.40
C ALA A 206 -6.48 -19.22 14.71
N PRO A 207 -7.68 -19.79 14.89
CA PRO A 207 -8.49 -19.57 16.07
C PRO A 207 -7.78 -20.11 17.32
N ALA A 208 -7.74 -19.29 18.37
CA ALA A 208 -7.10 -19.63 19.64
C ALA A 208 -5.63 -20.11 19.52
N MET A 209 -4.90 -19.67 18.49
CA MET A 209 -3.50 -20.07 18.25
C MET A 209 -3.37 -21.60 18.21
N SER A 210 -4.30 -22.26 17.53
CA SER A 210 -4.44 -23.71 17.50
C SER A 210 -4.36 -24.22 16.07
N MET A 211 -3.61 -25.30 15.86
CA MET A 211 -3.41 -25.91 14.55
C MET A 211 -3.23 -27.43 14.68
N ILE A 212 -3.81 -28.21 13.78
CA ILE A 212 -3.53 -29.64 13.71
C ILE A 212 -2.14 -29.89 13.13
N SER A 213 -1.53 -31.03 13.45
CA SER A 213 -0.15 -31.35 13.03
C SER A 213 0.01 -31.33 11.52
N GLN A 214 -0.96 -31.85 10.77
CA GLN A 214 -0.95 -31.88 9.31
C GLN A 214 -0.89 -30.47 8.69
N ASP A 215 -1.63 -29.51 9.23
CA ASP A 215 -1.62 -28.13 8.73
C ASP A 215 -0.30 -27.43 9.06
N SER A 216 0.25 -27.67 10.26
CA SER A 216 1.59 -27.18 10.63
C SER A 216 2.67 -27.74 9.71
N ASP A 217 2.63 -29.04 9.42
CA ASP A 217 3.59 -29.68 8.52
C ASP A 217 3.46 -29.16 7.09
N ARG A 218 2.22 -28.97 6.58
CA ARG A 218 1.96 -28.36 5.29
C ARG A 218 2.50 -26.93 5.21
N ALA A 219 2.32 -26.15 6.28
CA ALA A 219 2.84 -24.80 6.37
C ALA A 219 4.37 -24.80 6.25
N ILE A 220 5.05 -25.63 7.03
CA ILE A 220 6.51 -25.73 6.99
C ILE A 220 7.01 -26.21 5.63
N ASP A 221 6.39 -27.22 5.03
CA ASP A 221 6.76 -27.72 3.70
C ASP A 221 6.61 -26.66 2.61
N THR A 222 5.55 -25.84 2.70
CA THR A 222 5.33 -24.73 1.78
C THR A 222 6.43 -23.67 1.91
N LEU A 223 6.83 -23.33 3.15
CA LEU A 223 7.91 -22.38 3.41
C LEU A 223 9.28 -22.92 2.95
N VAL A 224 9.54 -24.22 3.14
CA VAL A 224 10.73 -24.89 2.61
C VAL A 224 10.75 -24.82 1.08
N ALA A 225 9.65 -25.13 0.41
CA ALA A 225 9.55 -25.05 -1.03
C ALA A 225 9.83 -23.62 -1.55
N LEU A 226 9.30 -22.59 -0.86
CA LEU A 226 9.60 -21.19 -1.16
C LEU A 226 11.10 -20.92 -1.12
N LEU A 227 11.77 -21.24 -0.01
CA LEU A 227 13.20 -20.96 0.11
C LEU A 227 14.06 -21.80 -0.85
N GLN A 228 13.67 -23.03 -1.16
CA GLN A 228 14.40 -23.89 -2.10
C GLN A 228 14.29 -23.43 -3.56
N SER A 229 13.20 -22.73 -3.90
CA SER A 229 13.01 -22.15 -5.23
C SER A 229 13.89 -20.93 -5.48
N LEU A 230 14.59 -20.38 -4.49
CA LEU A 230 15.50 -19.26 -4.67
C LEU A 230 16.77 -19.65 -5.47
N THR A 231 17.15 -18.82 -6.44
CA THR A 231 18.37 -18.99 -7.28
C THR A 231 19.57 -18.23 -6.76
N HIS A 232 19.36 -17.07 -6.15
CA HIS A 232 20.39 -16.04 -6.05
C HIS A 232 21.58 -16.48 -5.20
N VAL A 233 22.77 -16.51 -5.80
CA VAL A 233 23.99 -17.11 -5.23
C VAL A 233 24.34 -16.49 -3.88
N ASN A 234 24.18 -15.17 -3.74
CA ASN A 234 24.51 -14.43 -2.51
C ASN A 234 23.64 -14.83 -1.32
N HIS A 235 22.45 -15.40 -1.55
CA HIS A 235 21.52 -15.79 -0.49
C HIS A 235 21.32 -17.30 -0.38
N GLN A 236 22.01 -18.11 -1.18
CA GLN A 236 21.89 -19.57 -1.12
C GLN A 236 22.31 -20.14 0.24
N VAL A 237 23.33 -19.56 0.86
CA VAL A 237 23.79 -19.98 2.19
C VAL A 237 22.71 -19.69 3.24
N THR A 238 22.21 -18.45 3.28
CA THR A 238 21.14 -18.03 4.20
C THR A 238 19.87 -18.85 3.99
N ALA A 239 19.45 -19.06 2.75
CA ALA A 239 18.29 -19.88 2.40
C ALA A 239 18.48 -21.33 2.82
N LYS A 240 19.66 -21.93 2.62
CA LYS A 240 19.97 -23.29 3.05
C LYS A 240 19.92 -23.41 4.58
N THR A 241 20.53 -22.48 5.31
CA THR A 241 20.46 -22.44 6.77
C THR A 241 19.02 -22.32 7.28
N ALA A 242 18.20 -21.48 6.65
CA ALA A 242 16.80 -21.35 6.98
C ALA A 242 16.00 -22.64 6.69
N VAL A 243 16.24 -23.29 5.54
CA VAL A 243 15.64 -24.58 5.19
C VAL A 243 16.01 -25.67 6.20
N ASP A 244 17.28 -25.73 6.63
CA ASP A 244 17.72 -26.71 7.61
C ASP A 244 17.04 -26.48 8.97
N LYS A 245 16.91 -25.22 9.41
CA LYS A 245 16.15 -24.86 10.61
C LYS A 245 14.67 -25.26 10.50
N LEU A 246 14.03 -25.03 9.35
CA LEU A 246 12.63 -25.42 9.12
C LEU A 246 12.44 -26.94 9.19
N LYS A 247 13.36 -27.72 8.63
CA LYS A 247 13.32 -29.19 8.71
C LYS A 247 13.53 -29.70 10.14
N GLN A 248 14.44 -29.07 10.89
CA GLN A 248 14.63 -29.37 12.30
C GLN A 248 13.39 -29.02 13.14
N LEU A 249 12.75 -27.89 12.84
CA LEU A 249 11.51 -27.46 13.49
C LEU A 249 10.35 -28.45 13.23
N LYS A 250 10.21 -28.91 11.99
CA LYS A 250 9.21 -29.94 11.60
C LYS A 250 9.41 -31.23 12.40
N SER A 251 10.63 -31.76 12.37
CA SER A 251 11.00 -33.00 13.08
C SER A 251 11.01 -32.88 14.60
N GLY A 252 10.90 -31.67 15.16
CA GLY A 252 10.96 -31.43 16.60
C GLY A 252 12.38 -31.53 17.18
N THR A 253 13.40 -31.53 16.33
CA THR A 253 14.82 -31.59 16.73
C THR A 253 15.41 -30.22 17.03
N LEU A 254 14.78 -29.14 16.52
CA LEU A 254 15.17 -27.78 16.86
C LEU A 254 14.77 -27.48 18.32
N ALA A 255 15.76 -27.18 19.16
CA ALA A 255 15.50 -26.72 20.52
C ALA A 255 14.82 -25.34 20.48
N ILE A 256 13.55 -25.29 20.87
CA ILE A 256 12.80 -24.03 21.01
C ILE A 256 13.19 -23.39 22.33
N THR A 257 13.84 -22.24 22.28
CA THR A 257 14.24 -21.49 23.47
C THR A 257 13.15 -20.52 23.90
N ASN A 258 13.23 -20.01 25.14
CA ASN A 258 12.34 -18.94 25.60
C ASN A 258 12.53 -17.64 24.79
N GLU A 259 13.73 -17.41 24.24
CA GLU A 259 14.03 -16.27 23.39
C GLU A 259 13.33 -16.38 22.03
N ASP A 260 13.32 -17.58 21.42
CA ASP A 260 12.58 -17.84 20.18
C ASP A 260 11.08 -17.62 20.37
N VAL A 261 10.56 -18.07 21.51
CA VAL A 261 9.16 -17.87 21.90
C VAL A 261 8.87 -16.38 22.05
N ALA A 262 9.68 -15.65 22.81
CA ALA A 262 9.51 -14.21 23.02
C ALA A 262 9.58 -13.41 21.71
N ALA A 263 10.56 -13.71 20.85
CA ALA A 263 10.73 -13.04 19.56
C ALA A 263 9.53 -13.28 18.63
N THR A 264 9.03 -14.52 18.58
CA THR A 264 7.84 -14.88 17.79
C THR A 264 6.59 -14.15 18.31
N PHE A 265 6.41 -14.10 19.64
CA PHE A 265 5.29 -13.39 20.25
C PHE A 265 5.34 -11.87 20.03
N GLU A 266 6.51 -11.24 20.14
CA GLU A 266 6.63 -9.80 19.87
C GLU A 266 6.32 -9.46 18.41
N LEU A 267 6.75 -10.29 17.46
CA LEU A 267 6.41 -10.09 16.05
C LEU A 267 4.90 -10.27 15.79
N LEU A 268 4.28 -11.26 16.42
CA LEU A 268 2.83 -11.47 16.35
C LEU A 268 2.05 -10.33 17.00
N LYS A 269 2.54 -9.79 18.11
CA LYS A 269 1.95 -8.64 18.80
C LYS A 269 2.02 -7.39 17.93
N GLN A 270 3.15 -7.14 17.26
CA GLN A 270 3.25 -6.05 16.27
C GLN A 270 2.24 -6.24 15.14
N ASN A 271 2.13 -7.45 14.57
CA ASN A 271 1.15 -7.75 13.52
C ASN A 271 -0.30 -7.56 14.00
N LEU A 272 -0.61 -7.96 15.24
CA LEU A 272 -1.93 -7.78 15.85
C LEU A 272 -2.26 -6.31 16.05
N ILE A 273 -1.30 -5.50 16.53
CA ILE A 273 -1.48 -4.05 16.67
C ILE A 273 -1.78 -3.42 15.31
N THR A 274 -1.04 -3.79 14.26
CA THR A 274 -1.30 -3.30 12.91
C THR A 274 -2.70 -3.69 12.41
N THR A 275 -3.09 -4.96 12.59
CA THR A 275 -4.42 -5.46 12.21
C THR A 275 -5.55 -4.75 12.95
N ILE A 276 -5.39 -4.49 14.26
CA ILE A 276 -6.37 -3.75 15.06
C ILE A 276 -6.47 -2.29 14.59
N LYS A 277 -5.34 -1.64 14.32
CA LYS A 277 -5.32 -0.27 13.78
C LYS A 277 -6.05 -0.18 12.44
N GLU A 278 -5.84 -1.13 11.54
CA GLU A 278 -6.54 -1.22 10.25
C GLU A 278 -8.06 -1.38 10.43
N ALA A 279 -8.48 -2.30 11.30
CA ALA A 279 -9.90 -2.52 11.58
C ALA A 279 -10.56 -1.26 12.17
N LEU A 280 -9.84 -0.56 13.05
CA LEU A 280 -10.29 0.68 13.67
C LEU A 280 -10.42 1.82 12.64
N GLU A 281 -9.43 1.99 11.76
CA GLU A 281 -9.47 3.05 10.74
C GLU A 281 -10.58 2.78 9.72
N LYS A 282 -10.79 1.52 9.32
CA LYS A 282 -11.89 1.14 8.43
C LYS A 282 -13.26 1.43 9.03
N GLU A 283 -13.45 1.13 10.31
CA GLU A 283 -14.72 1.43 10.99
C GLU A 283 -14.91 2.94 11.17
N LYS A 284 -13.83 3.68 11.45
CA LYS A 284 -13.85 5.14 11.50
C LYS A 284 -14.26 5.74 10.14
N ASP A 285 -13.64 5.32 9.04
CA ASP A 285 -13.97 5.80 7.69
C ASP A 285 -15.43 5.51 7.33
N LYS A 286 -15.92 4.32 7.68
CA LYS A 286 -17.32 3.94 7.51
C LYS A 286 -18.25 4.89 8.27
N LEU A 287 -18.01 5.12 9.55
CA LEU A 287 -18.82 6.02 10.38
C LEU A 287 -18.77 7.47 9.88
N VAL A 288 -17.60 7.94 9.45
CA VAL A 288 -17.42 9.28 8.88
C VAL A 288 -18.23 9.42 7.60
N ASN A 289 -18.16 8.45 6.69
CA ASN A 289 -18.92 8.47 5.44
C ASN A 289 -20.44 8.43 5.69
N GLU A 290 -20.91 7.55 6.56
CA GLU A 290 -22.33 7.49 6.95
C GLU A 290 -22.81 8.83 7.55
N MET A 291 -21.99 9.47 8.38
CA MET A 291 -22.30 10.78 8.95
C MET A 291 -22.31 11.88 7.89
N VAL A 292 -21.32 11.91 6.99
CA VAL A 292 -21.24 12.90 5.89
C VAL A 292 -22.44 12.76 4.96
N ASP A 293 -22.82 11.54 4.58
CA ASP A 293 -23.98 11.29 3.72
C ASP A 293 -25.27 11.77 4.39
N ALA A 294 -25.48 11.43 5.67
CA ALA A 294 -26.64 11.88 6.44
C ALA A 294 -26.70 13.41 6.59
N PHE A 295 -25.56 14.08 6.80
CA PHE A 295 -25.51 15.55 6.85
C PHE A 295 -25.76 16.17 5.48
N THR A 296 -25.19 15.60 4.42
CA THR A 296 -25.37 16.08 3.04
C THR A 296 -26.83 15.97 2.62
N GLU A 297 -27.50 14.86 2.91
CA GLU A 297 -28.94 14.68 2.63
C GLU A 297 -29.80 15.71 3.38
N LYS A 298 -29.51 15.97 4.66
CA LYS A 298 -30.21 16.99 5.44
C LYS A 298 -30.00 18.40 4.87
N LEU A 299 -28.77 18.74 4.50
CA LEU A 299 -28.45 20.04 3.90
C LEU A 299 -29.16 20.23 2.56
N SER A 300 -29.20 19.20 1.70
CA SER A 300 -29.95 19.24 0.44
C SER A 300 -31.44 19.51 0.66
N LYS A 301 -32.09 18.83 1.62
CA LYS A 301 -33.51 19.08 1.96
C LYS A 301 -33.76 20.49 2.48
N VAL A 302 -32.84 21.04 3.28
CA VAL A 302 -32.92 22.41 3.77
C VAL A 302 -32.78 23.41 2.62
N LEU A 303 -31.82 23.19 1.71
CA LEU A 303 -31.61 24.02 0.53
C LEU A 303 -32.83 24.02 -0.39
N GLU A 304 -33.41 22.85 -0.69
CA GLU A 304 -34.65 22.72 -1.47
C GLU A 304 -35.81 23.49 -0.83
N THR A 305 -35.92 23.43 0.51
CA THR A 305 -36.96 24.15 1.26
C THR A 305 -36.77 25.67 1.19
N ILE A 306 -35.52 26.15 1.31
CA ILE A 306 -35.19 27.57 1.21
C ILE A 306 -35.46 28.07 -0.21
N GLN A 307 -35.04 27.31 -1.22
CA GLN A 307 -35.25 27.65 -2.62
C GLN A 307 -36.73 27.77 -2.95
N ARG A 308 -37.55 26.77 -2.57
CA ARG A 308 -39.01 26.82 -2.74
C ARG A 308 -39.66 28.03 -2.06
N LYS A 309 -39.23 28.36 -0.83
CA LYS A 309 -39.73 29.57 -0.14
C LYS A 309 -39.29 30.86 -0.83
N GLY A 310 -38.09 30.89 -1.41
CA GLY A 310 -37.60 32.02 -2.20
C GLY A 310 -38.46 32.23 -3.44
N ASP A 311 -38.73 31.15 -4.18
CA ASP A 311 -39.58 31.17 -5.38
C ASP A 311 -41.02 31.62 -5.04
N ASP A 312 -41.62 31.07 -3.96
CA ASP A 312 -42.96 31.49 -3.48
C ASP A 312 -43.02 32.99 -3.12
N VAL A 313 -41.91 33.58 -2.64
CA VAL A 313 -41.84 35.01 -2.30
C VAL A 313 -41.69 35.86 -3.56
N LEU A 314 -40.85 35.43 -4.51
CA LEU A 314 -40.67 36.11 -5.79
C LEU A 314 -42.00 36.17 -6.57
N GLU A 315 -42.72 35.06 -6.66
CA GLU A 315 -44.04 34.99 -7.32
C GLU A 315 -45.04 35.97 -6.70
N LYS A 316 -45.08 36.08 -5.36
CA LYS A 316 -45.95 37.04 -4.65
C LYS A 316 -45.56 38.49 -4.88
N VAL A 317 -44.27 38.78 -5.03
CA VAL A 317 -43.79 40.15 -5.31
C VAL A 317 -44.13 40.54 -6.73
N ASP A 318 -43.94 39.64 -7.69
CA ASP A 318 -44.31 39.87 -9.09
C ASP A 318 -45.83 40.06 -9.25
N GLY A 319 -46.66 39.21 -8.64
CA GLY A 319 -48.11 39.37 -8.67
C GLY A 319 -48.58 40.71 -8.10
N LYS A 320 -48.02 41.15 -6.97
CA LYS A 320 -48.33 42.48 -6.39
C LYS A 320 -47.87 43.64 -7.26
N ARG A 321 -46.74 43.49 -7.96
CA ARG A 321 -46.25 44.50 -8.91
C ARG A 321 -47.23 44.64 -10.07
N ASP A 322 -47.67 43.51 -10.62
CA ASP A 322 -48.57 43.48 -11.76
C ASP A 322 -49.96 44.05 -11.38
N ASP A 323 -50.51 43.69 -10.22
CA ASP A 323 -51.75 44.28 -9.66
C ASP A 323 -51.65 45.82 -9.50
N ALA A 324 -50.48 46.31 -9.07
CA ALA A 324 -50.24 47.75 -8.89
C ALA A 324 -50.15 48.48 -10.24
N LEU A 325 -49.57 47.85 -11.26
CA LEU A 325 -49.50 48.38 -12.62
C LEU A 325 -50.90 48.46 -13.25
N ASP A 326 -51.70 47.40 -13.13
CA ASP A 326 -53.09 47.37 -13.63
C ASP A 326 -53.96 48.46 -12.97
N THR A 327 -53.77 48.70 -11.68
CA THR A 327 -54.47 49.76 -10.95
C THR A 327 -54.10 51.16 -11.45
N LEU A 328 -52.84 51.39 -11.82
CA LEU A 328 -52.37 52.67 -12.37
C LEU A 328 -52.93 52.90 -13.77
N ASP A 329 -52.94 51.88 -14.62
CA ASP A 329 -53.50 51.96 -15.98
C ASP A 329 -55.02 52.19 -15.96
N GLY A 330 -55.75 51.52 -15.08
CA GLY A 330 -57.19 51.74 -14.89
C GLY A 330 -57.53 53.15 -14.41
N LYS A 331 -56.71 53.75 -13.53
CA LYS A 331 -56.88 55.15 -13.08
C LYS A 331 -56.55 56.15 -14.18
N ASN A 332 -55.48 55.92 -14.96
CA ASN A 332 -55.11 56.77 -16.09
C ASN A 332 -56.20 56.80 -17.17
N MET A 333 -56.85 55.66 -17.45
CA MET A 333 -58.00 55.62 -18.36
C MET A 333 -59.24 56.36 -17.84
N MET A 334 -59.48 56.39 -16.52
CA MET A 334 -60.59 57.18 -15.96
C MET A 334 -60.33 58.69 -15.99
N CYS A 335 -59.07 59.14 -15.95
CA CYS A 335 -58.73 60.55 -16.10
C CYS A 335 -58.84 61.07 -17.54
N LEU A 336 -58.83 60.22 -18.56
CA LEU A 336 -58.98 60.58 -19.97
C LEU A 336 -60.44 60.63 -20.47
N LYS A 337 -61.42 60.23 -19.64
CA LYS A 337 -62.86 60.19 -19.98
C LYS A 337 -63.70 61.29 -19.30
N ARG A 338 -63.07 62.29 -18.69
CA ARG A 338 -63.70 63.56 -18.27
C ARG A 338 -63.20 64.67 -19.17
#